data_AF-A0AAV4FN98-F1
#
_entry.id   AF-A0AAV4FN98-F1
#
_cell.length_a   1.000
_cell.length_b   1.000
_cell.length_c   1.000
_cell.angle_alpha   90.00
_cell.angle_beta   90.00
_cell.angle_gamma   90.00
#
_symmetry.space_group_name_H-M   'P 1'
#
loop_
_entity.id
_entity.type
_entity.pdbx_description
1 polymer ?
#
loop_
_entity_poly.entity_id
_entity_poly.type
_entity_poly.pdbx_seq_one_letter_code
_entity_poly.pdbx_strand_id
1 'polypeptide(L)'
;MPRPTAGKQKLSERNIRFRCSLQNTILDVLRARPGWIEVSNEGGAWDFYWADVWWMKEIFDRAYLEDQMRLNHFRNHYEVGRNPGTIWIMKPIAKSQGKGIFLFKKLKDITDWKRGVEYQPQLQQPDGTTQPIETYVVQRYIENPYLIGGRKFDIRIYVLVTSVSITNEMY
;
A
#
# COMPACT_ATOMS: atom_id res chain seq x y z
N MET A 1 46.81 15.54 6.81
CA MET A 1 45.58 16.22 7.29
C MET A 1 44.50 15.16 7.49
N PRO A 2 43.97 14.95 8.71
CA PRO A 2 42.82 14.08 8.90
C PRO A 2 41.55 14.75 8.35
N ARG A 3 40.71 13.95 7.69
CA ARG A 3 39.42 14.37 7.11
C ARG A 3 38.48 14.81 8.24
N PRO A 4 37.69 15.90 8.10
CA PRO A 4 36.71 16.26 9.12
C PRO A 4 35.71 15.11 9.26
N THR A 5 35.57 14.58 10.48
CA THR A 5 34.47 13.69 10.84
C THR A 5 33.17 14.40 10.54
N ALA A 6 32.36 13.83 9.64
CA ALA A 6 31.01 14.31 9.37
C ALA A 6 30.23 14.32 10.68
N GLY A 7 30.05 15.51 11.25
CA GLY A 7 29.17 15.72 12.38
C GLY A 7 27.79 15.21 12.01
N LYS A 8 27.15 14.47 12.93
CA LYS A 8 25.72 14.16 12.82
C LYS A 8 24.99 15.49 12.63
N GLN A 9 24.56 15.79 11.40
CA GLN A 9 23.75 16.96 11.14
C GLN A 9 22.49 16.80 11.99
N LYS A 10 22.34 17.68 12.98
CA LYS A 10 21.15 17.80 13.82
C LYS A 10 19.96 17.94 12.85
N LEU A 11 19.04 16.98 12.87
CA LEU A 11 17.79 17.04 12.09
C LEU A 11 17.22 18.46 12.28
N SER A 12 17.03 19.19 11.17
CA SER A 12 16.69 20.61 11.18
C SER A 12 15.52 20.90 12.13
N GLU A 13 15.62 21.98 12.92
CA GLU A 13 14.63 22.50 13.88
C GLU A 13 13.29 22.96 13.25
N ARG A 14 13.01 22.56 12.00
CA ARG A 14 11.82 22.93 11.25
C ARG A 14 10.66 21.99 11.60
N ASN A 15 9.50 22.57 11.92
CA ASN A 15 8.26 21.82 12.06
C ASN A 15 7.91 21.14 10.72
N ILE A 16 7.58 19.84 10.77
CA ILE A 16 7.18 19.03 9.63
C ILE A 16 5.66 19.07 9.51
N ARG A 17 5.14 19.57 8.40
CA ARG A 17 3.70 19.55 8.11
C ARG A 17 3.34 18.22 7.45
N PHE A 18 2.44 17.46 8.06
CA PHE A 18 2.07 16.15 7.54
C PHE A 18 0.58 16.03 7.21
N ARG A 19 0.30 15.15 6.25
CA ARG A 19 -1.04 14.65 5.93
C ARG A 19 -1.09 13.13 6.13
N CYS A 20 -2.29 12.61 6.41
CA CYS A 20 -2.54 11.17 6.48
C CYS A 20 -3.92 10.86 5.91
N SER A 21 -3.99 10.00 4.89
CA SER A 21 -5.28 9.56 4.32
C SER A 21 -6.04 8.61 5.25
N LEU A 22 -5.37 8.06 6.28
CA LEU A 22 -5.89 7.00 7.12
C LEU A 22 -6.16 7.51 8.55
N GLN A 23 -7.37 7.23 9.07
CA GLN A 23 -7.72 7.46 10.47
C GLN A 23 -7.43 6.19 11.28
N ASN A 24 -6.15 5.94 11.58
CA ASN A 24 -5.70 4.74 12.29
C ASN A 24 -4.42 4.99 13.10
N THR A 25 -3.81 3.92 13.62
CA THR A 25 -2.58 3.97 14.42
C THR A 25 -1.43 4.74 13.76
N ILE A 26 -1.36 4.81 12.43
CA ILE A 26 -0.35 5.61 11.73
C ILE A 26 -0.56 7.10 12.03
N LEU A 27 -1.80 7.58 11.96
CA LEU A 27 -2.13 8.95 12.29
C LEU A 27 -1.80 9.26 13.75
N ASP A 28 -2.13 8.36 14.68
CA ASP A 28 -1.80 8.53 16.10
C ASP A 28 -0.28 8.64 16.31
N VAL A 29 0.49 7.79 15.62
CA VAL A 29 1.95 7.85 15.64
C VAL A 29 2.46 9.17 15.09
N LEU A 30 1.93 9.66 13.97
CA LEU A 30 2.37 10.93 13.38
C LEU A 30 2.05 12.13 14.29
N ARG A 31 0.86 12.15 14.92
CA ARG A 31 0.45 13.16 15.91
C ARG A 31 1.32 13.18 17.15
N ALA A 32 1.77 12.00 17.60
CA ALA A 32 2.60 11.86 18.79
C ALA A 32 4.06 12.30 18.57
N ARG A 33 4.49 12.57 17.32
CA ARG A 33 5.87 12.95 17.02
C ARG A 33 6.11 14.45 17.31
N PRO A 34 7.08 14.79 18.17
CA PRO A 34 7.44 16.19 18.41
C PRO A 34 7.81 16.91 17.11
N GLY A 35 7.27 18.11 16.90
CA GLY A 35 7.52 18.92 15.72
C GLY A 35 6.75 18.50 14.46
N TRP A 36 5.85 17.52 14.54
CA TRP A 36 4.98 17.13 13.43
C TRP A 36 3.60 17.77 13.60
N ILE A 37 3.15 18.51 12.58
CA ILE A 37 1.91 19.28 12.59
C ILE A 37 0.99 18.72 11.51
N GLU A 38 -0.17 18.21 11.90
CA GLU A 38 -1.19 17.76 10.96
C GLU A 38 -1.79 18.97 10.22
N VAL A 39 -1.88 18.89 8.90
CA VAL A 39 -2.52 19.91 8.05
C VAL A 39 -3.71 19.33 7.30
N SER A 40 -4.71 20.15 7.00
CA SER A 40 -5.91 19.73 6.27
C SER A 40 -5.56 19.18 4.88
N ASN A 41 -6.41 18.28 4.38
CA ASN A 41 -6.31 17.75 3.01
C ASN A 41 -6.74 18.76 1.94
N GLU A 42 -7.48 19.80 2.33
CA GLU A 42 -7.91 20.89 1.46
C GLU A 42 -6.80 21.93 1.34
N GLY A 43 -6.16 22.01 0.16
CA GLY A 43 -5.33 23.14 -0.29
C GLY A 43 -4.29 23.66 0.71
N GLY A 44 -3.03 23.26 0.56
CA GLY A 44 -1.95 23.78 1.41
C GLY A 44 -0.63 23.05 1.19
N ALA A 45 0.48 23.71 1.52
CA ALA A 45 1.81 23.13 1.44
C ALA A 45 2.04 22.10 2.55
N TRP A 46 2.57 20.93 2.19
CA TRP A 46 2.86 19.81 3.08
C TRP A 46 4.28 19.29 2.81
N ASP A 47 4.91 18.73 3.83
CA ASP A 47 6.28 18.22 3.73
C ASP A 47 6.29 16.68 3.67
N PHE A 48 5.37 16.02 4.40
CA PHE A 48 5.19 14.56 4.37
C PHE A 48 3.73 14.18 4.16
N TYR A 49 3.46 13.20 3.30
CA TYR A 49 2.11 12.67 3.13
C TYR A 49 2.11 11.15 3.21
N TRP A 50 1.41 10.63 4.23
CA TRP A 50 1.02 9.23 4.27
C TRP A 50 -0.23 9.03 3.39
N ALA A 51 0.01 8.84 2.11
CA ALA A 51 -1.02 8.68 1.09
C ALA A 51 -1.55 7.23 1.05
N ASP A 52 -2.81 7.07 0.65
CA ASP A 52 -3.36 5.77 0.28
C ASP A 52 -3.05 5.40 -1.18
N VAL A 53 -3.34 4.14 -1.54
CA VAL A 53 -3.11 3.60 -2.89
C VAL A 53 -3.96 4.30 -3.94
N TRP A 54 -5.13 4.83 -3.59
CA TRP A 54 -6.01 5.52 -4.52
C TRP A 54 -5.41 6.86 -4.93
N TRP A 55 -4.92 7.65 -3.97
CA TRP A 55 -4.20 8.89 -4.23
C TRP A 55 -2.98 8.65 -5.13
N MET A 56 -2.24 7.56 -4.89
CA MET A 56 -1.11 7.17 -5.74
C MET A 56 -1.51 6.83 -7.18
N LYS A 57 -2.72 6.35 -7.45
CA LYS A 57 -3.18 6.01 -8.80
C LYS A 57 -3.69 7.22 -9.57
N GLU A 58 -4.43 8.10 -8.91
CA GLU A 58 -5.13 9.21 -9.57
C GLU A 58 -4.29 10.50 -9.65
N ILE A 59 -3.46 10.73 -8.63
CA ILE A 59 -2.84 12.05 -8.41
C ILE A 59 -1.32 11.99 -8.56
N PHE A 60 -0.64 10.93 -8.13
CA PHE A 60 0.83 10.89 -8.15
C PHE A 60 1.45 11.17 -9.52
N ASP A 61 0.91 10.59 -10.59
CA ASP A 61 1.43 10.78 -11.96
C ASP A 61 1.11 12.17 -12.55
N ARG A 62 0.21 12.92 -11.91
CA ARG A 62 -0.24 14.26 -12.36
C ARG A 62 0.23 15.38 -11.43
N ALA A 63 0.68 15.05 -10.22
CA ALA A 63 1.11 16.01 -9.22
C ALA A 63 2.56 16.40 -9.44
N TYR A 64 2.84 17.70 -9.42
CA TYR A 64 4.19 18.19 -9.26
C TYR A 64 4.59 18.07 -7.78
N LEU A 65 5.66 17.33 -7.50
CA LEU A 65 6.20 17.16 -6.15
C LEU A 65 7.52 17.91 -6.07
N GLU A 66 7.62 18.81 -5.10
CA GLU A 66 8.87 19.51 -4.80
C GLU A 66 9.88 18.59 -4.11
N ASP A 67 11.17 18.89 -4.24
CA ASP A 67 12.27 18.04 -3.80
C ASP A 67 12.28 17.69 -2.31
N GLN A 68 11.70 18.52 -1.44
CA GLN A 68 11.58 18.24 0.00
C GLN A 68 10.35 17.40 0.36
N MET A 69 9.42 17.21 -0.55
CA MET A 69 8.18 16.50 -0.29
C MET A 69 8.43 14.99 -0.25
N ARG A 70 7.82 14.29 0.70
CA ARG A 70 8.01 12.84 0.89
C ARG A 70 6.68 12.11 0.94
N LEU A 71 6.64 10.95 0.28
CA LEU A 71 5.51 10.03 0.24
C LEU A 71 5.94 8.65 0.72
N ASN A 72 4.99 7.87 1.22
CA ASN A 72 5.19 6.51 1.73
C ASN A 72 5.14 5.41 0.64
N HIS A 73 5.04 5.77 -0.64
CA HIS A 73 4.86 4.83 -1.75
C HIS A 73 5.84 5.09 -2.90
N PHE A 74 6.33 4.00 -3.52
CA PHE A 74 7.00 4.02 -4.83
C PHE A 74 5.99 3.68 -5.94
N ARG A 75 6.32 4.03 -7.19
CA ARG A 75 5.47 3.74 -8.36
C ARG A 75 5.30 2.22 -8.52
N ASN A 76 4.06 1.74 -8.52
CA ASN A 76 3.76 0.31 -8.60
C ASN A 76 4.06 -0.27 -10.00
N HIS A 77 4.69 -1.44 -10.05
CA HIS A 77 4.88 -2.26 -11.26
C HIS A 77 4.05 -3.54 -11.14
N TYR A 78 3.36 -3.95 -12.22
CA TYR A 78 2.62 -5.21 -12.29
C TYR A 78 3.15 -6.09 -13.42
N GLU A 79 3.37 -7.38 -13.18
CA GLU A 79 3.52 -8.41 -14.23
C GLU A 79 2.89 -9.73 -13.73
N VAL A 80 2.13 -10.43 -14.61
CA VAL A 80 1.71 -11.81 -14.36
C VAL A 80 1.79 -12.62 -15.66
N GLY A 81 2.67 -13.61 -15.68
CA GLY A 81 2.68 -14.68 -16.68
C GLY A 81 1.67 -15.78 -16.35
N ARG A 82 1.10 -16.43 -17.38
CA ARG A 82 0.13 -17.52 -17.23
C ARG A 82 0.84 -18.88 -17.23
N ASN A 83 0.52 -19.73 -16.23
CA ASN A 83 0.85 -21.16 -16.22
C ASN A 83 -0.44 -22.00 -16.01
N PRO A 84 -0.84 -22.85 -16.97
CA PRO A 84 -2.00 -23.74 -16.82
C PRO A 84 -1.83 -24.72 -15.64
N GLY A 85 -2.92 -24.98 -14.90
CA GLY A 85 -2.92 -25.96 -13.79
C GLY A 85 -2.52 -25.41 -12.42
N THR A 86 -2.01 -24.19 -12.37
CA THR A 86 -1.64 -23.50 -11.12
C THR A 86 -2.88 -23.13 -10.30
N ILE A 87 -2.87 -23.40 -8.99
CA ILE A 87 -3.84 -22.84 -8.05
C ILE A 87 -3.50 -21.37 -7.83
N TRP A 88 -4.52 -20.52 -7.88
CA TRP A 88 -4.41 -19.09 -7.61
C TRP A 88 -5.21 -18.74 -6.36
N ILE A 89 -4.73 -17.73 -5.64
CA ILE A 89 -5.42 -17.11 -4.52
C ILE A 89 -5.76 -15.67 -4.91
N MET A 90 -7.03 -15.33 -4.80
CA MET A 90 -7.56 -13.98 -5.01
C MET A 90 -7.78 -13.33 -3.64
N LYS A 91 -7.31 -12.10 -3.46
CA LYS A 91 -7.43 -11.36 -2.19
C LYS A 91 -7.93 -9.94 -2.46
N PRO A 92 -8.91 -9.43 -1.70
CA PRO A 92 -9.31 -8.02 -1.79
C PRO A 92 -8.18 -7.13 -1.26
N ILE A 93 -7.95 -5.98 -1.91
CA ILE A 93 -6.84 -5.09 -1.54
C ILE A 93 -7.02 -4.35 -0.21
N ALA A 94 -8.27 -4.24 0.28
CA ALA A 94 -8.64 -3.36 1.38
C ALA A 94 -9.47 -4.05 2.48
N LYS A 95 -9.47 -5.39 2.55
CA LYS A 95 -10.13 -6.15 3.64
C LYS A 95 -9.11 -6.91 4.49
N SER A 96 -9.53 -7.33 5.68
CA SER A 96 -8.73 -8.05 6.67
C SER A 96 -9.44 -9.34 7.14
N GLN A 97 -8.78 -10.13 8.00
CA GLN A 97 -9.32 -11.36 8.61
C GLN A 97 -9.69 -12.48 7.62
N GLY A 98 -9.15 -12.45 6.39
CA GLY A 98 -9.43 -13.47 5.38
C GLY A 98 -10.78 -13.31 4.65
N LYS A 99 -11.55 -12.26 4.95
CA LYS A 99 -12.84 -12.00 4.30
C LYS A 99 -12.65 -11.75 2.81
N GLY A 100 -13.36 -12.49 1.96
CA GLY A 100 -13.28 -12.38 0.51
C GLY A 100 -12.06 -13.06 -0.13
N ILE A 101 -11.23 -13.78 0.64
CA ILE A 101 -10.15 -14.58 0.06
C ILE A 101 -10.74 -15.84 -0.57
N PHE A 102 -10.40 -16.10 -1.83
CA PHE A 102 -10.90 -17.25 -2.58
C PHE A 102 -9.79 -17.92 -3.39
N LEU A 103 -9.79 -19.26 -3.47
CA LEU A 103 -8.85 -20.02 -4.29
C LEU A 103 -9.54 -20.48 -5.57
N PHE A 104 -8.86 -20.35 -6.70
CA PHE A 104 -9.38 -20.78 -8.00
C PHE A 104 -8.30 -21.46 -8.85
N LYS A 105 -8.72 -22.34 -9.75
CA LYS A 105 -7.85 -22.96 -10.76
C LYS A 105 -8.21 -22.48 -12.16
N LYS A 106 -9.49 -22.17 -12.38
CA LYS A 106 -10.04 -21.76 -13.68
C LYS A 106 -10.87 -20.49 -13.49
N LEU A 107 -11.00 -19.71 -14.58
CA LEU A 107 -11.80 -18.48 -14.56
C LEU A 107 -13.27 -18.74 -14.20
N LYS A 108 -13.80 -19.92 -14.55
CA LYS A 108 -15.16 -20.33 -14.19
C LYS A 108 -15.40 -20.29 -12.67
N ASP A 109 -14.42 -20.72 -11.88
CA ASP A 109 -14.51 -20.74 -10.42
C ASP A 109 -14.74 -19.32 -9.86
N ILE A 110 -14.16 -18.29 -10.50
CA ILE A 110 -14.37 -16.87 -10.13
C ILE A 110 -15.80 -16.44 -10.47
N THR A 111 -16.29 -16.80 -11.66
CA THR A 111 -17.66 -16.47 -12.08
C THR A 111 -18.70 -17.13 -11.17
N ASP A 112 -18.47 -18.39 -10.78
CA ASP A 112 -19.34 -19.12 -9.86
C ASP A 112 -19.29 -18.53 -8.45
N TRP A 113 -18.10 -18.18 -7.95
CA TRP A 113 -17.94 -17.47 -6.67
C TRP A 113 -18.68 -16.12 -6.66
N LYS A 114 -18.60 -15.33 -7.75
CA LYS A 114 -19.36 -14.08 -7.89
C LYS A 114 -20.89 -14.27 -7.91
N ARG A 115 -21.38 -15.47 -8.21
CA ARG A 115 -22.82 -15.78 -8.19
C ARG A 115 -23.28 -16.31 -6.83
N GLY A 116 -22.35 -16.71 -5.96
CA GLY A 116 -22.61 -17.13 -4.59
C GLY A 116 -22.83 -15.95 -3.63
N VAL A 117 -23.52 -16.24 -2.52
CA VAL A 117 -24.13 -15.29 -1.55
C VAL A 117 -23.19 -14.23 -0.94
N GLU A 118 -21.87 -14.31 -1.14
CA GLU A 118 -20.89 -13.36 -0.60
C GLU A 118 -20.43 -12.26 -1.58
N TYR A 119 -20.74 -12.37 -2.87
CA TYR A 119 -20.57 -11.27 -3.82
C TYR A 119 -21.90 -10.54 -3.96
N GLN A 120 -22.00 -9.35 -3.36
CA GLN A 120 -23.13 -8.44 -3.58
C GLN A 120 -22.82 -7.59 -4.82
N PRO A 121 -23.37 -7.92 -6.02
CA PRO A 121 -23.35 -6.97 -7.11
C PRO A 121 -24.15 -5.75 -6.67
N GLN A 122 -23.51 -4.58 -6.71
CA GLN A 122 -24.09 -3.24 -6.66
C GLN A 122 -25.60 -3.21 -6.42
N LEU A 123 -26.03 -3.25 -5.15
CA LEU A 123 -27.31 -2.66 -4.82
C LEU A 123 -27.08 -1.15 -4.91
N GLN A 124 -27.83 -0.48 -5.79
CA GLN A 124 -27.97 0.97 -5.69
C GLN A 124 -28.42 1.26 -4.27
N GLN A 125 -27.53 1.89 -3.50
CA GLN A 125 -27.93 2.43 -2.22
C GLN A 125 -29.01 3.47 -2.50
N PRO A 126 -30.08 3.55 -1.69
CA PRO A 126 -31.18 4.48 -1.92
C PRO A 126 -30.74 5.97 -1.94
N ASP A 127 -29.49 6.27 -1.58
CA ASP A 127 -28.86 7.59 -1.62
C ASP A 127 -28.17 7.94 -2.97
N GLY A 128 -28.21 7.05 -3.96
CA GLY A 128 -27.57 7.26 -5.27
C GLY A 128 -26.04 7.10 -5.28
N THR A 129 -25.43 6.70 -4.16
CA THR A 129 -23.98 6.43 -4.11
C THR A 129 -23.67 5.05 -4.68
N THR A 130 -22.83 5.02 -5.72
CA THR A 130 -22.35 3.76 -6.29
C THR A 130 -21.25 3.20 -5.39
N GLN A 131 -21.45 2.01 -4.83
CA GLN A 131 -20.41 1.32 -4.08
C GLN A 131 -19.17 1.12 -4.99
N PRO A 132 -17.95 1.42 -4.50
CA PRO A 132 -16.74 1.33 -5.30
C PRO A 132 -16.47 -0.11 -5.73
N ILE A 133 -15.98 -0.28 -6.96
CA ILE A 133 -15.58 -1.58 -7.51
C ILE A 133 -14.51 -2.18 -6.60
N GLU A 134 -14.82 -3.32 -5.98
CA GLU A 134 -13.86 -4.00 -5.13
C GLU A 134 -12.71 -4.55 -5.97
N THR A 135 -11.51 -4.02 -5.74
CA THR A 135 -10.30 -4.41 -6.45
C THR A 135 -9.65 -5.61 -5.76
N TYR A 136 -9.22 -6.59 -6.58
CA TYR A 136 -8.56 -7.81 -6.10
C TYR A 136 -7.14 -7.92 -6.65
N VAL A 137 -6.26 -8.55 -5.89
CA VAL A 137 -4.98 -9.08 -6.38
C VAL A 137 -5.09 -10.59 -6.56
N VAL A 138 -4.45 -11.09 -7.62
CA VAL A 138 -4.34 -12.51 -7.91
C VAL A 138 -2.88 -12.91 -7.77
N GLN A 139 -2.63 -13.95 -7.00
CA GLN A 139 -1.29 -14.50 -6.77
C GLN A 139 -1.33 -16.02 -6.90
N ARG A 140 -0.24 -16.62 -7.38
CA ARG A 140 -0.09 -18.07 -7.36
C ARG A 140 -0.12 -18.59 -5.91
N TYR A 141 -0.94 -19.59 -5.64
CA TYR A 141 -1.00 -20.23 -4.34
C TYR A 141 0.19 -21.18 -4.16
N ILE A 142 0.78 -21.15 -2.96
CA ILE A 142 1.86 -22.08 -2.58
C ILE A 142 1.20 -23.34 -2.01
N GLU A 143 1.22 -24.41 -2.79
CA GLU A 143 0.53 -25.67 -2.50
C GLU A 143 1.21 -26.46 -1.38
N ASN A 144 2.54 -26.44 -1.32
CA ASN A 144 3.34 -27.14 -0.32
C ASN A 144 4.11 -26.13 0.56
N PRO A 145 3.43 -25.39 1.47
CA PRO A 145 4.10 -24.46 2.37
C PRO A 145 4.86 -25.21 3.46
N TYR A 146 5.91 -24.60 4.00
CA TYR A 146 6.53 -25.09 5.23
C TYR A 146 5.52 -25.01 6.39
N LEU A 147 5.49 -26.06 7.21
CA LEU A 147 4.51 -26.22 8.29
C LEU A 147 5.21 -26.24 9.65
N ILE A 148 4.62 -25.57 10.64
CA ILE A 148 5.01 -25.71 12.05
C ILE A 148 3.84 -26.38 12.77
N GLY A 149 4.09 -27.57 13.33
CA GLY A 149 3.03 -28.36 13.99
C GLY A 149 1.87 -28.72 13.07
N GLY A 150 2.14 -28.99 11.78
CA GLY A 150 1.12 -29.30 10.78
C GLY A 150 0.27 -28.12 10.32
N ARG A 151 0.57 -26.89 10.80
CA ARG A 151 -0.16 -25.67 10.41
C ARG A 151 0.71 -24.77 9.54
N LYS A 152 0.09 -24.26 8.49
CA LYS A 152 0.64 -23.19 7.65
C LYS A 152 0.72 -21.90 8.47
N PHE A 153 1.80 -21.15 8.30
CA PHE A 153 1.97 -19.83 8.88
C PHE A 153 2.52 -18.87 7.82
N ASP A 154 2.41 -17.57 8.07
CA ASP A 154 3.11 -16.54 7.33
C ASP A 154 4.11 -15.81 8.24
N ILE A 155 5.16 -15.27 7.63
CA ILE A 155 6.12 -14.40 8.32
C ILE A 155 5.85 -12.98 7.83
N ARG A 156 5.60 -12.07 8.77
CA ARG A 156 5.56 -10.64 8.49
C ARG A 156 6.93 -10.02 8.72
N ILE A 157 7.58 -9.61 7.65
CA ILE A 157 8.81 -8.82 7.69
C ILE A 157 8.47 -7.39 7.33
N TYR A 158 8.91 -6.43 8.15
CA TYR A 158 8.79 -5.01 7.85
C TYR A 158 10.10 -4.51 7.26
N VAL A 159 10.05 -3.98 6.03
CA VAL A 159 11.21 -3.44 5.31
C VAL A 159 10.92 -1.97 5.01
N LEU A 160 11.86 -1.08 5.36
CA LEU A 160 11.81 0.34 5.00
C LEU A 160 12.73 0.56 3.80
N VAL A 161 12.15 0.92 2.66
CA VAL A 161 12.90 1.32 1.46
C VAL A 161 12.88 2.84 1.40
N THR A 162 14.06 3.47 1.45
CA THR A 162 14.21 4.93 1.45
C THR A 162 14.52 5.50 0.07
N SER A 163 15.03 4.68 -0.86
CA SER A 163 15.35 5.04 -2.25
C SER A 163 15.32 3.81 -3.15
N VAL A 164 14.99 4.02 -4.44
CA VAL A 164 15.04 3.00 -5.51
C VAL A 164 16.07 3.34 -6.59
N SER A 165 16.63 4.55 -6.57
CA SER A 165 17.68 4.96 -7.51
C SER A 165 19.04 4.59 -6.94
N ILE A 166 19.82 3.87 -7.75
CA ILE A 166 21.25 3.70 -7.52
C ILE A 166 21.93 4.79 -8.35
N THR A 167 22.28 5.91 -7.73
CA THR A 167 23.18 6.86 -8.38
C THR A 167 24.56 6.21 -8.43
N ASN A 168 24.93 5.67 -9.59
CA ASN A 168 26.33 5.38 -9.89
C ASN A 168 27.04 6.73 -10.10
N GLU A 169 27.36 7.42 -9.02
CA GLU A 169 28.34 8.51 -9.05
C GLU A 169 29.76 7.91 -9.09
N MET A 170 30.10 7.27 -10.20
CA MET A 170 31.47 6.92 -10.54
C MET A 170 31.59 6.89 -12.07
N TYR A 171 31.68 8.07 -12.70
CA TYR A 171 32.52 8.38 -13.87
C TYR A 171 32.66 9.90 -13.98
#